data_AF-A0A3N5SXR8-F1
#
_entry.id   AF-A0A3N5SXR8-F1
#
_cell.length_a   1.000
_cell.length_b   1.000
_cell.length_c   1.000
_cell.angle_alpha   90.00
_cell.angle_beta   90.00
_cell.angle_gamma   90.00
#
_symmetry.space_group_name_H-M   'P 1'
#
loop_
_entity.id
_entity.type
_entity.pdbx_description
1 polymer ?
#
loop_
_entity_poly.entity_id
_entity_poly.type
_entity_poly.pdbx_seq_one_letter_code
_entity_poly.pdbx_strand_id
1 'polypeptide(L)'
;MPDLPIHNLDLAAIALRLEGLEETIIYHLIERIQFLRNSIVYTAGKSGFDGEPDRSLLDIRLLYHEKMDSAFGRFAVPEERPFTPGLPEPRRKVNLPDYPIVLEDFNSINLTSKIKHAYIDLLPEICQEGDDGQYGSSVEHDVYALQAISRRIHFGALFVAESKYQDNPDLFRKMTNASDQTGIIKALTREEVERKIISRVREKMEIVQSTANPEIRVLIDPDLVVRFYKDTVIPLTKEGELLYLLSRCRS
;
A
#
# COMPACT_ATOMS: atom_id res chain seq x y z
N MET A 1 -29.09 -2.54 -4.21
CA MET A 1 -27.68 -2.13 -4.41
C MET A 1 -27.10 -3.07 -5.46
N PRO A 2 -26.37 -2.58 -6.47
CA PRO A 2 -25.68 -3.49 -7.39
C PRO A 2 -24.64 -4.29 -6.59
N ASP A 3 -24.51 -5.58 -6.89
CA ASP A 3 -23.43 -6.40 -6.34
C ASP A 3 -22.10 -5.78 -6.75
N LEU A 4 -21.28 -5.42 -5.77
CA LEU A 4 -19.92 -4.96 -6.06
C LEU A 4 -19.16 -6.17 -6.62
N PRO A 5 -18.56 -6.10 -7.83
CA PRO A 5 -17.74 -7.18 -8.34
C PRO A 5 -16.45 -7.23 -7.52
N ILE A 6 -16.47 -7.96 -6.40
CA ILE A 6 -15.41 -7.89 -5.39
C ILE A 6 -14.08 -8.40 -5.95
N HIS A 7 -14.11 -9.27 -6.98
CA HIS A 7 -12.94 -9.93 -7.55
C HIS A 7 -13.00 -10.10 -9.08
N ASN A 8 -13.35 -9.04 -9.83
CA ASN A 8 -13.32 -9.07 -11.30
C ASN A 8 -11.88 -8.83 -11.82
N LEU A 9 -11.45 -9.64 -12.78
CA LEU A 9 -10.15 -9.50 -13.47
C LEU A 9 -10.21 -8.57 -14.70
N ASP A 10 -11.37 -8.01 -15.02
CA ASP A 10 -11.49 -6.96 -16.03
C ASP A 10 -10.66 -5.72 -15.64
N LEU A 11 -9.77 -5.28 -16.53
CA LEU A 11 -8.86 -4.16 -16.25
C LEU A 11 -9.60 -2.85 -15.96
N ALA A 12 -10.79 -2.62 -16.51
CA ALA A 12 -11.56 -1.42 -16.22
C ALA A 12 -12.14 -1.48 -14.80
N ALA A 13 -12.68 -2.62 -14.38
CA ALA A 13 -13.13 -2.84 -13.01
C ALA A 13 -11.98 -2.72 -11.99
N ILE A 14 -10.81 -3.28 -12.30
CA ILE A 14 -9.60 -3.15 -11.48
C ILE A 14 -9.20 -1.68 -11.38
N ALA A 15 -9.17 -0.94 -12.49
CA ALA A 15 -8.82 0.47 -12.51
C ALA A 15 -9.76 1.28 -11.61
N LEU A 16 -11.08 1.11 -11.71
CA LEU A 16 -12.06 1.77 -10.85
C LEU A 16 -11.84 1.46 -9.37
N ARG A 17 -11.45 0.23 -9.03
CA ARG A 17 -11.13 -0.13 -7.64
C ARG A 17 -9.85 0.55 -7.14
N LEU A 18 -8.81 0.58 -7.97
CA LEU A 18 -7.57 1.28 -7.68
C LEU A 18 -7.81 2.78 -7.47
N GLU A 19 -8.74 3.37 -8.23
CA GLU A 19 -9.17 4.75 -8.07
C GLU A 19 -9.78 5.03 -6.69
N GLY A 20 -10.65 4.14 -6.19
CA GLY A 20 -11.18 4.28 -4.83
C GLY A 20 -10.11 4.11 -3.74
N LEU A 21 -9.12 3.24 -3.96
CA LEU A 21 -7.99 3.09 -3.04
C LEU A 21 -7.07 4.32 -3.02
N GLU A 22 -6.98 5.07 -4.13
CA GLU A 22 -6.26 6.34 -4.17
C GLU A 22 -6.86 7.36 -3.19
N GLU A 23 -8.18 7.45 -3.13
CA GLU A 23 -8.90 8.36 -2.22
C GLU A 23 -8.60 8.04 -0.76
N THR A 24 -8.55 6.75 -0.42
CA THR A 24 -8.26 6.30 0.94
C THR A 24 -6.86 6.72 1.38
N ILE A 25 -5.86 6.59 0.51
CA ILE A 25 -4.49 7.07 0.77
C ILE A 25 -4.49 8.59 0.96
N ILE A 26 -5.14 9.32 0.07
CA ILE A 26 -5.23 10.79 0.13
C ILE A 26 -5.80 11.24 1.48
N TYR A 27 -6.92 10.66 1.91
CA TYR A 27 -7.52 11.00 3.20
C TYR A 27 -6.58 10.71 4.38
N HIS A 28 -5.95 9.54 4.42
CA HIS A 28 -5.06 9.21 5.55
C HIS A 28 -3.78 10.07 5.58
N LEU A 29 -3.24 10.48 4.43
CA LEU A 29 -2.14 11.43 4.39
C LEU A 29 -2.57 12.81 4.90
N ILE A 30 -3.73 13.29 4.48
CA ILE A 30 -4.29 14.58 4.95
C ILE A 30 -4.50 14.54 6.47
N GLU A 31 -5.01 13.45 7.04
CA GLU A 31 -5.19 13.35 8.48
C GLU A 31 -3.84 13.24 9.22
N ARG A 32 -2.85 12.55 8.66
CA ARG A 32 -1.52 12.45 9.27
C ARG A 32 -0.83 13.81 9.40
N ILE A 33 -0.90 14.66 8.38
CA ILE A 33 -0.18 15.95 8.37
C ILE A 33 -0.77 17.00 9.31
N GLN A 34 -1.88 16.70 10.00
CA GLN A 34 -2.42 17.58 11.04
C GLN A 34 -1.58 17.56 12.33
N PHE A 35 -0.66 16.61 12.45
CA PHE A 35 0.31 16.51 13.54
C PHE A 35 1.71 16.86 13.03
N LEU A 36 2.55 17.40 13.91
CA LEU A 36 3.97 17.60 13.62
C LEU A 36 4.65 16.26 13.32
N ARG A 37 5.86 16.34 12.77
CA ARG A 37 6.60 15.15 12.36
C ARG A 37 6.81 14.17 13.52
N ASN A 38 7.01 14.66 14.75
CA ASN A 38 7.18 13.82 15.94
C ASN A 38 8.25 12.74 15.75
N SER A 39 9.44 13.12 15.26
CA SER A 39 10.48 12.20 14.77
C SER A 39 10.89 11.09 15.77
N ILE A 40 10.72 11.33 17.07
CA ILE A 40 10.99 10.37 18.13
C ILE A 40 10.18 9.06 17.97
N VAL A 41 8.97 9.11 17.41
CA VAL A 41 8.09 7.93 17.31
C VAL A 41 8.59 6.89 16.31
N TYR A 42 9.50 7.27 15.39
CA TYR A 42 10.15 6.38 14.43
C TYR A 42 11.55 5.93 14.87
N THR A 43 12.03 6.44 16.00
CA THR A 43 13.39 6.15 16.48
C THR A 43 13.39 4.87 17.31
N ALA A 44 14.22 3.89 16.91
CA ALA A 44 14.40 2.65 17.66
C ALA A 44 14.83 2.91 19.11
N GLY A 45 14.22 2.21 20.06
CA GLY A 45 14.50 2.36 21.49
C GLY A 45 13.96 3.65 22.13
N LYS A 46 13.19 4.46 21.39
CA LYS A 46 12.53 5.67 21.88
C LYS A 46 11.01 5.56 21.90
N SER A 47 10.51 4.32 21.99
CA SER A 47 9.07 4.05 21.98
C SER A 47 8.32 4.53 23.24
N GLY A 48 9.02 4.67 24.36
CA GLY A 48 8.39 4.92 25.67
C GLY A 48 7.77 3.68 26.31
N PHE A 49 7.93 2.49 25.71
CA PHE A 49 7.51 1.22 26.29
C PHE A 49 8.66 0.55 27.05
N ASP A 50 8.39 0.09 28.26
CA ASP A 50 9.35 -0.70 29.04
C ASP A 50 9.65 -2.04 28.35
N GLY A 51 10.92 -2.43 28.30
CA GLY A 51 11.35 -3.71 27.72
C GLY A 51 11.44 -3.76 26.19
N GLU A 52 11.30 -2.61 25.50
CA GLU A 52 11.39 -2.52 24.03
C GLU A 52 12.61 -1.67 23.58
N PRO A 53 13.85 -2.18 23.74
CA PRO A 53 15.07 -1.40 23.50
C PRO A 53 15.35 -1.13 22.01
N ASP A 54 14.79 -1.93 21.11
CA ASP A 54 15.14 -1.91 19.68
C ASP A 54 13.99 -1.47 18.77
N ARG A 55 12.77 -1.26 19.32
CA ARG A 55 11.59 -0.91 18.54
C ARG A 55 11.26 0.58 18.65
N SER A 56 10.80 1.15 17.54
CA SER A 56 10.16 2.46 17.53
C SER A 56 8.73 2.38 18.07
N LEU A 57 8.10 3.52 18.40
CA LEU A 57 6.68 3.52 18.78
C LEU A 57 5.80 3.05 17.61
N LEU A 58 6.14 3.44 16.38
CA LEU A 58 5.45 2.97 15.17
C LEU A 58 5.52 1.43 15.04
N ASP A 59 6.67 0.83 15.30
CA ASP A 59 6.84 -0.63 15.23
C ASP A 59 6.00 -1.38 16.24
N ILE A 60 5.91 -0.87 17.47
CA ILE A 60 5.07 -1.46 18.51
C ILE A 60 3.59 -1.30 18.15
N ARG A 61 3.20 -0.11 17.67
CA ARG A 61 1.82 0.15 17.24
C ARG A 61 1.39 -0.77 16.11
N LEU A 62 2.24 -0.94 15.07
CA LEU A 62 2.02 -1.90 13.99
C LEU A 62 1.88 -3.33 14.52
N LEU A 63 2.84 -3.80 15.33
CA LEU A 63 2.80 -5.14 15.92
C LEU A 63 1.48 -5.43 16.65
N TYR A 64 1.01 -4.49 17.47
CA TYR A 64 -0.19 -4.68 18.28
C TYR A 64 -1.45 -4.66 17.42
N HIS A 65 -1.52 -3.72 16.46
CA HIS A 65 -2.64 -3.61 15.53
C HIS A 65 -2.72 -4.86 14.63
N GLU A 66 -1.59 -5.33 14.12
CA GLU A 66 -1.56 -6.49 13.22
C GLU A 66 -1.81 -7.81 13.95
N LYS A 67 -1.41 -7.95 15.22
CA LYS A 67 -1.83 -9.10 16.05
C LYS A 67 -3.35 -9.17 16.20
N MET A 68 -4.00 -8.02 16.38
CA MET A 68 -5.46 -7.93 16.39
C MET A 68 -6.01 -8.35 15.01
N ASP A 69 -5.59 -7.69 13.94
CA ASP A 69 -6.07 -7.95 12.59
C ASP A 69 -5.87 -9.41 12.11
N SER A 70 -4.72 -10.00 12.45
CA SER A 70 -4.43 -11.42 12.22
C SER A 70 -5.47 -12.30 12.90
N ALA A 71 -5.82 -12.04 14.18
CA ALA A 71 -6.83 -12.82 14.89
C ALA A 71 -8.21 -12.77 14.22
N PHE A 72 -8.55 -11.66 13.55
CA PHE A 72 -9.78 -11.50 12.76
C PHE A 72 -9.67 -12.02 11.31
N GLY A 73 -8.49 -12.50 10.90
CA GLY A 73 -8.28 -13.10 9.59
C GLY A 73 -8.06 -12.10 8.46
N ARG A 74 -7.64 -10.87 8.76
CA ARG A 74 -7.37 -9.84 7.74
C ARG A 74 -6.37 -10.32 6.69
N PHE A 75 -5.27 -10.93 7.11
CA PHE A 75 -4.18 -11.37 6.23
C PHE A 75 -4.45 -12.67 5.46
N ALA A 76 -5.64 -13.28 5.65
CA ALA A 76 -6.13 -14.34 4.76
C ALA A 76 -6.57 -13.78 3.40
N VAL A 77 -6.89 -12.48 3.33
CA VAL A 77 -7.20 -11.78 2.07
C VAL A 77 -5.90 -11.53 1.30
N PRO A 78 -5.79 -11.94 0.02
CA PRO A 78 -4.55 -11.85 -0.76
C PRO A 78 -3.88 -10.47 -0.78
N GLU A 79 -4.62 -9.38 -0.98
CA GLU A 79 -4.03 -8.04 -1.03
C GLU A 79 -3.71 -7.42 0.35
N GLU A 80 -4.13 -8.05 1.45
CA GLU A 80 -3.79 -7.59 2.80
C GLU A 80 -2.49 -8.28 3.24
N ARG A 81 -1.37 -7.55 3.20
CA ARG A 81 -0.04 -8.05 3.60
C ARG A 81 0.43 -7.40 4.90
N PRO A 82 0.96 -8.16 5.87
CA PRO A 82 1.44 -7.62 7.14
C PRO A 82 2.83 -6.99 7.03
N PHE A 83 3.07 -5.95 7.82
CA PHE A 83 4.38 -5.33 8.09
C PHE A 83 5.20 -6.13 9.11
N THR A 84 4.52 -6.81 10.04
CA THR A 84 5.14 -7.63 11.08
C THR A 84 5.27 -9.08 10.61
N PRO A 85 6.48 -9.66 10.61
CA PRO A 85 6.66 -11.08 10.33
C PRO A 85 6.22 -11.96 11.51
N GLY A 86 5.80 -13.20 11.22
CA GLY A 86 5.53 -14.21 12.24
C GLY A 86 4.28 -13.95 13.09
N LEU A 87 3.26 -13.30 12.51
CA LEU A 87 1.96 -13.16 13.14
C LEU A 87 1.28 -14.52 13.32
N PRO A 88 0.45 -14.70 14.37
CA PRO A 88 -0.26 -15.95 14.57
C PRO A 88 -1.27 -16.23 13.45
N GLU A 89 -1.70 -17.48 13.35
CA GLU A 89 -2.83 -17.84 12.48
C GLU A 89 -4.15 -17.21 12.97
N PRO A 90 -5.13 -16.97 12.07
CA PRO A 90 -6.42 -16.44 12.45
C PRO A 90 -7.11 -17.29 13.52
N ARG A 91 -7.64 -16.62 14.55
CA ARG A 91 -8.41 -17.30 15.62
C ARG A 91 -9.84 -17.62 15.22
N ARG A 92 -10.32 -17.00 14.15
CA ARG A 92 -11.64 -17.27 13.56
C ARG A 92 -11.50 -18.06 12.28
N LYS A 93 -12.52 -18.84 11.95
CA LYS A 93 -12.64 -19.43 10.61
C LYS A 93 -12.88 -18.32 9.59
N VAL A 94 -12.02 -18.25 8.58
CA VAL A 94 -12.17 -17.34 7.44
C VAL A 94 -12.67 -18.15 6.25
N ASN A 95 -13.81 -17.77 5.69
CA ASN A 95 -14.30 -18.30 4.42
C ASN A 95 -14.29 -17.16 3.42
N LEU A 96 -13.37 -17.21 2.46
CA LEU A 96 -13.37 -16.29 1.33
C LEU A 96 -14.19 -16.89 0.19
N PRO A 97 -14.86 -16.06 -0.63
CA PRO A 97 -15.39 -16.53 -1.91
C PRO A 97 -14.23 -16.96 -2.83
N ASP A 98 -14.56 -17.59 -3.95
CA ASP A 98 -13.57 -17.94 -4.96
C ASP A 98 -12.77 -16.69 -5.35
N TYR A 99 -11.46 -16.76 -5.11
CA TYR A 99 -10.52 -15.69 -5.38
C TYR A 99 -9.82 -15.99 -6.70
N PRO A 100 -9.80 -15.07 -7.68
CA PRO A 100 -9.20 -15.32 -8.99
C PRO A 100 -7.67 -15.30 -8.98
N ILE A 101 -7.06 -14.98 -7.84
CA ILE A 101 -5.62 -14.85 -7.67
C ILE A 101 -5.02 -16.20 -7.31
N VAL A 102 -3.97 -16.60 -8.02
CA VAL A 102 -3.35 -17.92 -7.88
C VAL A 102 -1.89 -17.77 -7.46
N LEU A 103 -1.60 -18.03 -6.18
CA LEU A 103 -0.25 -18.12 -5.62
C LEU A 103 -0.21 -19.17 -4.51
N GLU A 104 0.90 -19.90 -4.41
CA GLU A 104 1.15 -20.83 -3.29
C GLU A 104 1.49 -20.08 -2.00
N ASP A 105 2.34 -19.05 -2.09
CA ASP A 105 2.75 -18.22 -0.96
C ASP A 105 2.64 -16.73 -1.29
N PHE A 106 1.67 -16.06 -0.69
CA PHE A 106 1.48 -14.62 -0.82
C PHE A 106 2.56 -13.79 -0.14
N ASN A 107 3.43 -14.37 0.72
CA ASN A 107 4.59 -13.66 1.25
C ASN A 107 5.67 -13.42 0.18
N SER A 108 5.69 -14.22 -0.90
CA SER A 108 6.62 -14.02 -2.03
C SER A 108 6.50 -12.67 -2.73
N ILE A 109 5.38 -11.97 -2.52
CA ILE A 109 5.09 -10.64 -3.06
C ILE A 109 4.95 -9.57 -1.96
N ASN A 110 5.29 -9.88 -0.71
CA ASN A 110 5.09 -8.95 0.39
C ASN A 110 6.12 -7.80 0.35
N LEU A 111 5.67 -6.61 -0.05
CA LEU A 111 6.49 -5.40 -0.20
C LEU A 111 6.40 -4.45 1.00
N THR A 112 5.74 -4.85 2.10
CA THR A 112 5.46 -3.95 3.24
C THR A 112 6.71 -3.34 3.86
N SER A 113 7.84 -4.04 3.88
CA SER A 113 9.11 -3.47 4.32
C SER A 113 9.50 -2.26 3.47
N LYS A 114 9.52 -2.37 2.13
CA LYS A 114 9.84 -1.25 1.22
C LYS A 114 8.82 -0.11 1.34
N ILE A 115 7.55 -0.46 1.48
CA ILE A 115 6.45 0.51 1.65
C ILE A 115 6.64 1.34 2.93
N LYS A 116 6.96 0.68 4.05
CA LYS A 116 7.21 1.36 5.32
C LYS A 116 8.39 2.33 5.24
N HIS A 117 9.50 1.90 4.64
CA HIS A 117 10.67 2.78 4.45
C HIS A 117 10.30 4.00 3.61
N ALA A 118 9.69 3.81 2.44
CA ALA A 118 9.31 4.91 1.57
C ALA A 118 8.28 5.86 2.20
N TYR A 119 7.37 5.34 3.03
CA TYR A 119 6.44 6.17 3.79
C TYR A 119 7.17 7.02 4.85
N ILE A 120 8.09 6.44 5.61
CA ILE A 120 8.87 7.20 6.61
C ILE A 120 9.72 8.27 5.93
N ASP A 121 10.27 7.98 4.75
CA ASP A 121 11.04 8.95 3.95
C ASP A 121 10.18 10.09 3.37
N LEU A 122 8.88 9.86 3.19
CA LEU A 122 7.92 10.90 2.77
C LEU A 122 7.60 11.89 3.89
N LEU A 123 7.57 11.44 5.15
CA LEU A 123 7.10 12.25 6.28
C LEU A 123 7.80 13.61 6.46
N PRO A 124 9.14 13.74 6.31
CA PRO A 124 9.82 15.04 6.37
C PRO A 124 9.38 16.03 5.28
N GLU A 125 8.84 15.54 4.17
CA GLU A 125 8.37 16.38 3.07
C GLU A 125 6.95 16.89 3.31
N ILE A 126 6.09 16.08 3.92
CA ILE A 126 4.65 16.37 4.06
C ILE A 126 4.24 16.88 5.44
N CYS A 127 5.01 16.56 6.49
CA CYS A 127 4.72 17.02 7.85
C CYS A 127 5.57 18.25 8.19
N GLN A 128 5.01 19.15 8.99
CA GLN A 128 5.81 20.23 9.58
C GLN A 128 6.83 19.65 10.57
N GLU A 129 8.06 20.14 10.51
CA GLU A 129 9.12 19.73 11.44
C GLU A 129 8.78 20.20 12.86
N GLY A 130 9.03 19.34 13.86
CA GLY A 130 8.82 19.65 15.27
C GLY A 130 8.22 18.49 16.05
N ASP A 131 7.87 18.80 17.29
CA ASP A 131 7.30 17.86 18.26
C ASP A 131 6.13 18.52 18.99
N ASP A 132 4.93 17.96 18.83
CA ASP A 132 3.70 18.43 19.48
C ASP A 132 3.23 17.50 20.61
N GLY A 133 4.00 16.46 20.94
CA GLY A 133 3.68 15.45 21.95
C GLY A 133 2.54 14.49 21.58
N GLN A 134 1.90 14.64 20.42
CA GLN A 134 0.75 13.83 19.98
C GLN A 134 1.21 12.50 19.34
N TYR A 135 2.06 11.76 20.03
CA TYR A 135 2.73 10.57 19.52
C TYR A 135 1.75 9.45 19.17
N GLY A 136 0.77 9.20 20.05
CA GLY A 136 -0.25 8.17 19.83
C GLY A 136 -1.10 8.43 18.59
N SER A 137 -1.56 9.68 18.42
CA SER A 137 -2.33 10.10 17.25
C SER A 137 -1.50 10.03 15.98
N SER A 138 -0.21 10.40 16.04
CA SER A 138 0.71 10.29 14.90
C SER A 138 0.81 8.84 14.42
N VAL A 139 1.17 7.91 15.30
CA VAL A 139 1.34 6.49 14.91
C VAL A 139 0.04 5.78 14.57
N GLU A 140 -1.11 6.28 15.04
CA GLU A 140 -2.41 5.80 14.58
C GLU A 140 -2.65 6.15 13.11
N HIS A 141 -2.45 7.42 12.73
CA HIS A 141 -2.61 7.86 11.35
C HIS A 141 -1.53 7.27 10.43
N ASP A 142 -0.32 7.04 10.95
CA ASP A 142 0.73 6.30 10.23
C ASP A 142 0.27 4.89 9.87
N VAL A 143 -0.32 4.15 10.82
CA VAL A 143 -0.84 2.80 10.54
C VAL A 143 -1.93 2.82 9.47
N TYR A 144 -2.87 3.77 9.53
CA TYR A 144 -3.92 3.87 8.52
C TYR A 144 -3.37 4.20 7.13
N ALA A 145 -2.42 5.14 7.03
CA ALA A 145 -1.77 5.46 5.77
C ALA A 145 -0.99 4.26 5.22
N LEU A 146 -0.17 3.61 6.05
CA LEU A 146 0.62 2.43 5.67
C LEU A 146 -0.26 1.28 5.18
N GLN A 147 -1.36 0.99 5.86
CA GLN A 147 -2.31 -0.04 5.45
C GLN A 147 -2.99 0.30 4.11
N ALA A 148 -3.40 1.55 3.91
CA ALA A 148 -4.01 1.99 2.65
C ALA A 148 -3.02 1.92 1.47
N ILE A 149 -1.78 2.38 1.68
CA ILE A 149 -0.70 2.31 0.69
C ILE A 149 -0.38 0.85 0.37
N SER A 150 -0.22 0.01 1.40
CA SER A 150 0.02 -1.43 1.25
C SER A 150 -1.08 -2.10 0.44
N ARG A 151 -2.35 -1.87 0.79
CA ARG A 151 -3.48 -2.46 0.07
C ARG A 151 -3.52 -2.00 -1.38
N ARG A 152 -3.30 -0.72 -1.67
CA ARG A 152 -3.28 -0.18 -3.04
C ARG A 152 -2.20 -0.82 -3.91
N ILE A 153 -1.00 -0.97 -3.35
CA ILE A 153 0.14 -1.55 -4.07
C ILE A 153 -0.08 -3.04 -4.31
N HIS A 154 -0.42 -3.82 -3.27
CA HIS A 154 -0.60 -5.26 -3.40
C HIS A 154 -1.85 -5.62 -4.22
N PHE A 155 -2.95 -4.87 -4.11
CA PHE A 155 -4.13 -5.09 -4.97
C PHE A 155 -3.79 -4.84 -6.44
N GLY A 156 -3.09 -3.73 -6.74
CA GLY A 156 -2.63 -3.45 -8.10
C GLY A 156 -1.71 -4.54 -8.61
N ALA A 157 -0.72 -4.94 -7.81
CA ALA A 157 0.24 -5.99 -8.14
C ALA A 157 -0.45 -7.31 -8.49
N LEU A 158 -1.34 -7.78 -7.64
CA LEU A 158 -2.02 -9.06 -7.79
C LEU A 158 -2.99 -9.08 -8.98
N PHE A 159 -3.92 -8.14 -9.00
CA PHE A 159 -5.05 -8.18 -9.93
C PHE A 159 -4.65 -7.74 -11.34
N VAL A 160 -3.78 -6.73 -11.47
CA VAL A 160 -3.30 -6.30 -12.79
C VAL A 160 -2.41 -7.37 -13.40
N ALA A 161 -1.53 -8.00 -12.60
CA ALA A 161 -0.68 -9.06 -13.11
C ALA A 161 -1.46 -10.31 -13.49
N GLU A 162 -2.44 -10.75 -12.69
CA GLU A 162 -3.28 -11.90 -13.05
C GLU A 162 -4.12 -11.62 -14.30
N SER A 163 -4.72 -10.43 -14.41
CA SER A 163 -5.47 -10.02 -15.60
C SER A 163 -4.60 -10.09 -16.87
N LYS A 164 -3.40 -9.48 -16.83
CA LYS A 164 -2.45 -9.52 -17.95
C LYS A 164 -1.97 -10.95 -18.24
N TYR A 165 -1.73 -11.76 -17.20
CA TYR A 165 -1.30 -13.14 -17.34
C TYR A 165 -2.36 -13.96 -18.10
N GLN A 166 -3.64 -13.83 -17.74
CA GLN A 166 -4.75 -14.53 -18.41
C GLN A 166 -4.89 -14.14 -19.88
N ASP A 167 -4.60 -12.88 -20.23
CA ASP A 167 -4.62 -12.42 -21.62
C ASP A 167 -3.51 -13.04 -22.49
N ASN A 168 -2.34 -13.33 -21.91
CA ASN A 168 -1.22 -13.91 -22.66
C ASN A 168 -0.28 -14.81 -21.82
N PRO A 169 -0.73 -16.00 -21.39
CA PRO A 169 0.05 -16.84 -20.48
C PRO A 169 1.38 -17.31 -21.07
N ASP A 170 1.40 -17.66 -22.37
CA ASP A 170 2.57 -18.18 -23.06
C ASP A 170 3.70 -17.15 -23.12
N LEU A 171 3.36 -15.87 -23.32
CA LEU A 171 4.31 -14.77 -23.32
C LEU A 171 5.02 -14.65 -21.97
N PHE A 172 4.26 -14.59 -20.87
CA PHE A 172 4.83 -14.43 -19.54
C PHE A 172 5.59 -15.67 -19.06
N ARG A 173 5.14 -16.87 -19.41
CA ARG A 173 5.88 -18.12 -19.16
C ARG A 173 7.22 -18.12 -19.90
N LYS A 174 7.22 -17.75 -21.18
CA LYS A 174 8.45 -17.66 -21.99
C LYS A 174 9.44 -16.65 -21.39
N MET A 175 8.98 -15.44 -21.04
CA MET A 175 9.84 -14.42 -20.43
C MET A 175 10.38 -14.85 -19.06
N THR A 176 9.53 -15.46 -18.22
CA THR A 176 9.92 -15.95 -16.89
C THR A 176 10.95 -17.08 -16.98
N ASN A 177 10.77 -18.03 -17.89
CA ASN A 177 11.73 -19.11 -18.13
C ASN A 177 13.08 -18.58 -18.64
N ALA A 178 13.07 -17.50 -19.42
CA ALA A 178 14.27 -16.83 -19.90
C ALA A 178 14.90 -15.88 -18.85
N SER A 179 14.30 -15.74 -17.66
CA SER A 179 14.69 -14.75 -16.64
C SER A 179 14.74 -13.31 -17.16
N ASP A 180 13.90 -12.98 -18.15
CA ASP A 180 13.86 -11.66 -18.80
C ASP A 180 13.02 -10.67 -17.99
N GLN A 181 13.53 -10.28 -16.81
CA GLN A 181 12.85 -9.33 -15.93
C GLN A 181 12.62 -7.97 -16.61
N THR A 182 13.58 -7.52 -17.42
CA THR A 182 13.47 -6.26 -18.18
C THR A 182 12.34 -6.33 -19.21
N GLY A 183 12.23 -7.43 -19.94
CA GLY A 183 11.13 -7.68 -20.88
C GLY A 183 9.78 -7.72 -20.19
N ILE A 184 9.68 -8.36 -19.01
CA ILE A 184 8.45 -8.39 -18.21
C ILE A 184 8.06 -6.97 -17.79
N ILE A 185 8.96 -6.21 -17.17
CA ILE A 185 8.68 -4.84 -16.73
C ILE A 185 8.25 -3.96 -17.91
N LYS A 186 8.89 -4.12 -19.07
CA LYS A 186 8.51 -3.40 -20.29
C LYS A 186 7.10 -3.78 -20.77
N ALA A 187 6.74 -5.06 -20.73
CA ALA A 187 5.40 -5.54 -21.08
C ALA A 187 4.32 -5.06 -20.08
N LEU A 188 4.68 -4.86 -18.82
CA LEU A 188 3.78 -4.35 -17.78
C LEU A 188 3.56 -2.83 -17.88
N THR A 189 4.53 -2.09 -18.40
CA THR A 189 4.54 -0.63 -18.39
C THR A 189 3.55 -0.05 -19.41
N ARG A 190 2.67 0.84 -18.94
CA ARG A 190 1.76 1.63 -19.79
C ARG A 190 1.84 3.08 -19.38
N GLU A 191 2.74 3.84 -20.01
CA GLU A 191 3.01 5.23 -19.64
C GLU A 191 1.77 6.14 -19.68
N GLU A 192 0.85 5.89 -20.61
CA GLU A 192 -0.40 6.66 -20.69
C GLU A 192 -1.28 6.46 -19.44
N VAL A 193 -1.32 5.24 -18.91
CA VAL A 193 -2.06 4.91 -17.68
C VAL A 193 -1.38 5.56 -16.48
N GLU A 194 -0.05 5.50 -16.39
CA GLU A 194 0.70 6.16 -15.32
C GLU A 194 0.44 7.67 -15.31
N ARG A 195 0.45 8.34 -16.48
CA ARG A 195 0.11 9.77 -16.59
C ARG A 195 -1.32 10.07 -16.13
N LYS A 196 -2.29 9.21 -16.45
CA LYS A 196 -3.69 9.37 -16.00
C LYS A 196 -3.82 9.23 -14.49
N ILE A 197 -3.13 8.27 -13.88
CA ILE A 197 -3.08 8.10 -12.42
C ILE A 197 -2.56 9.38 -11.77
N ILE A 198 -1.43 9.91 -12.25
CA ILE A 198 -0.83 11.13 -11.70
C ILE A 198 -1.76 12.34 -11.81
N SER A 199 -2.36 12.56 -12.99
CA SER A 199 -3.30 13.66 -13.19
C SER A 199 -4.51 13.57 -12.25
N ARG A 200 -5.07 12.36 -12.09
CA ARG A 200 -6.23 12.13 -11.24
C ARG A 200 -5.92 12.26 -9.75
N VAL A 201 -4.76 11.77 -9.30
CA VAL A 201 -4.33 11.94 -7.90
C VAL A 201 -4.23 13.43 -7.55
N ARG A 202 -3.65 14.25 -8.44
CA ARG A 202 -3.62 15.70 -8.27
C ARG A 202 -5.02 16.30 -8.15
N GLU A 203 -5.89 16.01 -9.11
CA GLU A 203 -7.25 16.54 -9.13
C GLU A 203 -8.02 16.17 -7.85
N LYS A 204 -7.90 14.91 -7.40
CA LYS A 204 -8.51 14.46 -6.14
C LYS A 204 -7.97 15.21 -4.92
N MET A 205 -6.66 15.42 -4.85
CA MET A 205 -6.03 16.19 -3.76
C MET A 205 -6.53 17.64 -3.72
N GLU A 206 -6.66 18.28 -4.88
CA GLU A 206 -7.17 19.65 -5.01
C GLU A 206 -8.64 19.73 -4.60
N ILE A 207 -9.47 18.81 -5.08
CA ILE A 207 -10.90 18.75 -4.74
C ILE A 207 -11.11 18.53 -3.24
N VAL A 208 -10.42 17.54 -2.64
CA VAL A 208 -10.58 17.19 -1.21
C VAL A 208 -10.18 18.36 -0.30
N GLN A 209 -9.21 19.19 -0.71
CA GLN A 209 -8.75 20.33 0.07
C GLN A 209 -9.42 21.66 -0.31
N SER A 210 -10.22 21.71 -1.37
CA SER A 210 -10.79 22.95 -1.94
C SER A 210 -11.66 23.77 -0.97
N THR A 211 -12.31 23.11 0.00
CA THR A 211 -13.19 23.73 1.00
C THR A 211 -12.59 23.74 2.40
N ALA A 212 -11.32 23.32 2.55
CA ALA A 212 -10.65 23.33 3.84
C ALA A 212 -10.37 24.76 4.30
N ASN A 213 -10.55 25.04 5.59
CA ASN A 213 -10.16 26.32 6.19
C ASN A 213 -8.69 26.24 6.67
N PRO A 214 -7.75 26.97 6.04
CA PRO A 214 -6.33 26.93 6.40
C PRO A 214 -6.01 27.48 7.79
N GLU A 215 -6.94 28.19 8.44
CA GLU A 215 -6.76 28.66 9.82
C GLU A 215 -6.80 27.53 10.85
N ILE A 216 -7.43 26.40 10.51
CA ILE A 216 -7.64 25.27 11.42
C ILE A 216 -7.11 23.94 10.88
N ARG A 217 -6.65 23.91 9.62
CA ARG A 217 -6.20 22.68 8.95
C ARG A 217 -4.93 22.93 8.15
N VAL A 218 -3.94 22.07 8.33
CA VAL A 218 -2.75 22.05 7.49
C VAL A 218 -3.12 21.46 6.13
N LEU A 219 -2.69 22.13 5.05
CA LEU A 219 -2.85 21.66 3.69
C LEU A 219 -1.55 21.03 3.21
N ILE A 220 -1.69 19.92 2.48
CA ILE A 220 -0.58 19.22 1.84
C ILE A 220 -0.50 19.67 0.38
N ASP A 221 0.71 20.00 -0.06
CA ASP A 221 0.99 20.30 -1.46
C ASP A 221 0.71 19.05 -2.33
N PRO A 222 -0.24 19.13 -3.29
CA PRO A 222 -0.55 18.01 -4.19
C PRO A 222 0.67 17.48 -4.95
N ASP A 223 1.69 18.31 -5.23
CA ASP A 223 2.92 17.91 -5.93
C ASP A 223 3.71 16.86 -5.16
N LEU A 224 3.71 16.93 -3.82
CA LEU A 224 4.40 15.97 -2.96
C LEU A 224 3.77 14.58 -3.06
N VAL A 225 2.43 14.52 -3.03
CA VAL A 225 1.69 13.26 -3.17
C VAL A 225 1.80 12.71 -4.58
N VAL A 226 1.75 13.57 -5.60
CA VAL A 226 1.99 13.19 -7.00
C VAL A 226 3.37 12.57 -7.17
N ARG A 227 4.41 13.19 -6.58
CA ARG A 227 5.78 12.66 -6.60
C ARG A 227 5.84 11.30 -5.92
N PHE A 228 5.24 11.16 -4.74
CA PHE A 228 5.17 9.88 -4.04
C PHE A 228 4.49 8.79 -4.88
N TYR A 229 3.40 9.10 -5.58
CA TYR A 229 2.75 8.15 -6.48
C TYR A 229 3.66 7.73 -7.64
N LYS A 230 4.30 8.71 -8.28
CA LYS A 230 5.16 8.51 -9.45
C LYS A 230 6.41 7.70 -9.10
N ASP A 231 7.06 8.04 -7.99
CA ASP A 231 8.39 7.55 -7.66
C ASP A 231 8.35 6.36 -6.69
N THR A 232 7.22 6.12 -6.01
CA THR A 232 7.05 5.00 -5.05
C THR A 232 5.87 4.10 -5.38
N VAL A 233 4.62 4.60 -5.35
CA VAL A 233 3.43 3.73 -5.42
C VAL A 233 3.36 2.96 -6.74
N ILE A 234 3.56 3.64 -7.87
CA ILE A 234 3.54 3.02 -9.20
C ILE A 234 4.73 2.04 -9.38
N PRO A 235 5.99 2.43 -9.08
CA PRO A 235 7.12 1.51 -9.14
C PRO A 235 6.98 0.27 -8.27
N LEU A 236 6.53 0.40 -7.01
CA LEU A 236 6.32 -0.75 -6.12
C LEU A 236 5.16 -1.63 -6.60
N THR A 237 4.11 -1.05 -7.19
CA THR A 237 3.04 -1.84 -7.84
C THR A 237 3.62 -2.70 -8.95
N LYS A 238 4.46 -2.13 -9.84
CA LYS A 238 5.11 -2.87 -10.94
C LYS A 238 6.09 -3.92 -10.44
N GLU A 239 6.82 -3.64 -9.36
CA GLU A 239 7.68 -4.63 -8.71
C GLU A 239 6.84 -5.82 -8.21
N GLY A 240 5.70 -5.54 -7.56
CA GLY A 240 4.77 -6.58 -7.14
C GLY A 240 4.18 -7.37 -8.30
N GLU A 241 3.84 -6.73 -9.42
CA GLU A 241 3.39 -7.41 -10.66
C GLU A 241 4.47 -8.38 -11.18
N LEU A 242 5.75 -7.96 -11.16
CA LEU A 242 6.87 -8.82 -11.54
C LEU A 242 6.99 -10.02 -10.60
N LEU A 243 7.04 -9.79 -9.28
CA LEU A 243 7.14 -10.87 -8.28
C LEU A 243 5.97 -11.86 -8.41
N TYR A 244 4.76 -11.34 -8.64
CA TYR A 244 3.58 -12.16 -8.89
C TYR A 244 3.78 -13.08 -10.09
N LEU A 245 4.16 -12.53 -11.25
CA LEU A 245 4.35 -13.32 -12.47
C LEU A 245 5.46 -14.37 -12.32
N LEU A 246 6.55 -14.03 -11.63
CA LEU A 246 7.64 -14.96 -11.36
C LEU A 246 7.19 -16.15 -10.50
N SER A 247 6.36 -15.91 -9.48
CA SER A 247 5.79 -16.98 -8.66
C SER A 247 4.70 -17.76 -9.42
N ARG A 248 3.78 -17.05 -10.06
CA ARG A 248 2.63 -17.59 -10.79
C ARG A 248 3.01 -18.54 -11.93
N CYS A 249 4.14 -18.30 -12.59
CA CYS A 249 4.64 -19.15 -13.68
C CYS A 249 5.45 -20.37 -13.20
N ARG A 250 5.81 -20.43 -11.91
CA ARG A 250 6.50 -21.58 -11.30
C ARG A 250 5.51 -22.58 -10.69
N SER A 251 4.34 -22.11 -10.27
CA SER A 251 3.21 -22.89 -9.77
C SER A 251 2.38 -23.56 -10.87
#